data_AF-A0A956JD31-F1
#
_entry.id   AF-A0A956JD31-F1
#
_cell.length_a   1.000
_cell.length_b   1.000
_cell.length_c   1.000
_cell.angle_alpha   90.00
_cell.angle_beta   90.00
_cell.angle_gamma   90.00
#
_symmetry.space_group_name_H-M   'P 1'
#
loop_
_entity.id
_entity.type
_entity.pdbx_description
1 polymer ?
#
loop_
_entity_poly.entity_id
_entity_poly.type
_entity_poly.pdbx_seq_one_letter_code
_entity_poly.pdbx_strand_id
1 'polypeptide(L)'
;MYVDIQKWKKARGFTLIELMIVVAILGILAAIAIPALTKYMRRSKTSEARVQIAKIFDAASAYFNEEHVERGQVQVIGGGAGISDLAPHRCPHQSGQETGNSAAAVTPQLALNCNDGPGGRCVPAEGGGGGAGYYDIAQWTDNRVWNALNFQQEQAHYFHYNFVASNTGTGFGACQFTAQAFGDLDDDLTYSTYERSGAADQNGVNAAAGLYIDQEVE
;
A
#
# COMPACT_ATOMS: atom_id res chain seq x y z
N MET A 1 -2.45 33.92 -70.39
CA MET A 1 -2.41 32.97 -69.26
C MET A 1 -3.69 33.16 -68.47
N TYR A 2 -4.68 32.30 -68.67
CA TYR A 2 -6.00 32.40 -68.02
C TYR A 2 -5.97 31.45 -66.81
N VAL A 3 -6.12 31.98 -65.60
CA VAL A 3 -6.21 31.16 -64.39
C VAL A 3 -7.68 30.82 -64.17
N ASP A 4 -8.03 29.56 -64.34
CA ASP A 4 -9.37 29.04 -64.12
C ASP A 4 -9.57 28.80 -62.61
N ILE A 5 -10.43 29.61 -61.98
CA ILE A 5 -10.75 29.49 -60.55
C ILE A 5 -11.77 28.35 -60.40
N GLN A 6 -11.26 27.16 -60.07
CA GLN A 6 -12.06 25.99 -59.72
C GLN A 6 -13.07 26.35 -58.61
N LYS A 7 -14.37 26.28 -58.95
CA LYS A 7 -15.49 26.45 -58.01
C LYS A 7 -15.43 25.38 -56.92
N TRP A 8 -15.21 25.81 -55.68
CA TRP A 8 -15.32 24.94 -54.52
C TRP A 8 -16.77 24.47 -54.35
N LYS A 9 -16.98 23.15 -54.28
CA LYS A 9 -18.29 22.53 -54.05
C LYS A 9 -18.93 23.13 -52.79
N LYS A 10 -20.22 23.46 -52.86
CA LYS A 10 -21.03 23.91 -51.70
C LYS A 10 -20.85 22.93 -50.54
N ALA A 11 -20.23 23.37 -49.46
CA ALA A 11 -20.24 22.66 -48.20
C ALA A 11 -21.69 22.57 -47.71
N ARG A 12 -22.25 21.36 -47.65
CA ARG A 12 -23.52 21.12 -46.96
C ARG A 12 -23.23 21.29 -45.47
N GLY A 13 -23.80 22.32 -44.84
CA GLY A 13 -23.70 22.53 -43.40
C GLY A 13 -24.45 21.45 -42.63
N PHE A 14 -23.95 21.10 -41.44
CA PHE A 14 -24.63 20.21 -40.50
C PHE A 14 -25.97 20.80 -40.07
N THR A 15 -27.01 19.98 -39.95
CA THR A 15 -28.30 20.46 -39.44
C THR A 15 -28.28 20.48 -37.91
N LEU A 16 -29.00 21.44 -37.31
CA LEU A 16 -29.18 21.50 -35.85
C LEU A 16 -29.81 20.21 -35.31
N ILE A 17 -30.73 19.60 -36.07
CA ILE A 17 -31.40 18.36 -35.68
C ILE A 17 -30.45 17.15 -35.69
N GLU A 18 -29.53 17.04 -36.64
CA GLU A 18 -28.50 15.99 -36.63
C GLU A 18 -27.63 16.10 -35.38
N LEU A 19 -27.22 17.31 -35.01
CA LEU A 19 -26.44 17.53 -33.80
C LEU A 19 -27.22 17.11 -32.55
N MET A 20 -28.50 17.47 -32.44
CA MET A 20 -29.33 17.11 -31.27
C MET A 20 -29.46 15.60 -31.09
N ILE A 21 -29.65 14.84 -32.17
CA ILE A 21 -29.74 13.38 -32.10
C ILE A 21 -28.39 12.78 -31.67
N VAL A 22 -27.28 13.29 -32.20
CA VAL A 22 -25.94 12.82 -31.82
C VAL A 22 -25.69 13.03 -30.32
N VAL A 23 -26.01 14.21 -29.78
CA VAL A 23 -25.85 14.50 -28.35
C VAL A 23 -26.76 13.61 -27.50
N ALA A 24 -28.00 13.34 -27.95
CA ALA A 24 -28.91 12.45 -27.23
C ALA A 24 -28.36 11.01 -27.15
N ILE A 25 -27.82 10.47 -28.25
CA ILE A 25 -27.21 9.13 -28.27
C ILE A 25 -25.95 9.10 -27.38
N LEU A 26 -25.09 10.13 -27.48
CA LEU A 26 -23.90 10.24 -26.63
C LEU A 26 -24.24 10.31 -25.14
N GLY A 27 -25.33 10.99 -24.77
CA GLY A 27 -25.81 11.05 -23.39
C GLY A 27 -26.21 9.68 -22.83
N ILE A 28 -26.94 8.87 -23.61
CA ILE A 28 -27.33 7.51 -23.21
C ILE A 28 -26.10 6.60 -23.06
N LEU A 29 -25.16 6.67 -24.03
CA LEU A 29 -23.92 5.89 -23.97
C LEU A 29 -23.07 6.27 -22.76
N ALA A 30 -22.92 7.57 -22.48
CA ALA A 30 -22.15 8.06 -21.35
C ALA A 30 -22.74 7.61 -20.00
N ALA A 31 -24.07 7.63 -19.85
CA ALA A 31 -24.75 7.22 -18.62
C ALA A 31 -24.46 5.75 -18.23
N ILE A 32 -24.29 4.87 -19.22
CA ILE A 32 -23.95 3.46 -18.99
C ILE A 32 -22.43 3.26 -18.88
N ALA A 33 -21.66 3.94 -19.74
CA ALA A 33 -20.22 3.74 -19.84
C ALA A 33 -19.44 4.28 -18.64
N ILE A 34 -19.82 5.44 -18.08
CA ILE A 34 -19.11 6.07 -16.96
C ILE A 34 -19.07 5.16 -15.72
N PRO A 35 -20.18 4.66 -15.16
CA PRO A 35 -20.15 3.82 -13.96
C PRO A 35 -19.45 2.47 -14.20
N ALA A 36 -19.54 1.93 -15.43
CA ALA A 36 -18.83 0.71 -15.78
C ALA A 36 -17.31 0.93 -15.81
N LEU A 37 -16.87 2.07 -16.36
CA LEU A 37 -15.46 2.44 -16.43
C LEU A 37 -14.90 2.76 -15.04
N THR A 38 -15.62 3.49 -14.19
CA THR A 38 -15.14 3.78 -12.82
C THR A 38 -14.94 2.48 -12.04
N LYS A 39 -15.89 1.55 -12.07
CA LYS A 39 -15.75 0.23 -11.43
C LYS A 39 -14.56 -0.56 -11.96
N TYR A 40 -14.31 -0.53 -13.27
CA TYR A 40 -13.15 -1.18 -13.86
C TYR A 40 -11.84 -0.56 -13.36
N MET A 41 -11.77 0.77 -13.31
CA MET A 41 -10.60 1.48 -12.78
C MET A 41 -10.37 1.14 -11.31
N ARG A 42 -11.41 1.13 -10.46
CA ARG A 42 -11.28 0.75 -9.03
C ARG A 42 -10.76 -0.68 -8.87
N ARG A 43 -11.29 -1.65 -9.62
CA ARG A 43 -10.77 -3.03 -9.67
C ARG A 43 -9.31 -3.11 -10.10
N SER A 44 -8.86 -2.24 -11.00
CA SER A 44 -7.45 -2.23 -11.39
C SER A 44 -6.55 -1.82 -10.23
N LYS A 45 -6.99 -0.86 -9.41
CA LYS A 45 -6.27 -0.36 -8.22
C LYS A 45 -6.09 -1.46 -7.17
N THR A 46 -7.09 -2.32 -6.95
CA THR A 46 -7.04 -3.37 -5.90
C THR A 46 -5.91 -4.39 -6.06
N SER A 47 -5.40 -4.57 -7.27
CA SER A 47 -4.26 -5.44 -7.54
C SER A 47 -3.00 -5.00 -6.79
N GLU A 48 -2.82 -3.69 -6.61
CA GLU A 48 -1.70 -3.09 -5.89
C GLU A 48 -1.70 -3.50 -4.41
N ALA A 49 -2.84 -3.39 -3.73
CA ALA A 49 -2.98 -3.77 -2.33
C ALA A 49 -2.58 -5.23 -2.08
N ARG A 50 -3.08 -6.15 -2.92
CA ARG A 50 -2.78 -7.58 -2.82
C ARG A 50 -1.29 -7.88 -2.95
N VAL A 51 -0.65 -7.27 -3.95
CA VAL A 51 0.78 -7.47 -4.21
C VAL A 51 1.63 -6.91 -3.07
N GLN A 52 1.29 -5.73 -2.56
CA GLN A 52 2.07 -5.08 -1.53
C GLN A 52 1.90 -5.76 -0.17
N ILE A 53 0.69 -6.18 0.21
CA ILE A 53 0.49 -6.99 1.44
C ILE A 53 1.24 -8.31 1.37
N ALA A 54 1.24 -8.98 0.21
CA ALA A 54 2.02 -10.20 0.05
C ALA A 54 3.52 -9.94 0.29
N LYS A 55 4.09 -8.87 -0.28
CA LYS A 55 5.48 -8.47 -0.05
C LYS A 55 5.78 -8.16 1.42
N ILE A 56 4.91 -7.40 2.09
CA ILE A 56 5.08 -7.07 3.51
C ILE A 56 5.04 -8.35 4.36
N PHE A 57 4.10 -9.25 4.09
CA PHE A 57 3.97 -10.52 4.79
C PHE A 57 5.20 -11.42 4.59
N ASP A 58 5.67 -11.53 3.34
CA ASP A 58 6.83 -12.35 3.00
C ASP A 58 8.10 -11.74 3.61
N ALA A 59 8.23 -10.42 3.63
CA ALA A 59 9.31 -9.71 4.32
C ALA A 59 9.28 -9.95 5.84
N ALA A 60 8.10 -9.94 6.47
CA ALA A 60 7.97 -10.23 7.89
C ALA A 60 8.34 -11.68 8.22
N SER A 61 7.94 -12.61 7.35
CA SER A 61 8.29 -14.03 7.45
C SER A 61 9.80 -14.25 7.28
N ALA A 62 10.41 -13.58 6.30
CA ALA A 62 11.86 -13.63 6.09
C ALA A 62 12.62 -13.04 7.28
N TYR A 63 12.22 -11.85 7.74
CA TYR A 63 12.80 -11.20 8.91
C TYR A 63 12.78 -12.14 10.12
N PHE A 64 11.65 -12.80 10.41
CA PHE A 64 11.56 -13.70 11.55
C PHE A 64 12.50 -14.93 11.46
N ASN A 65 12.76 -15.41 10.25
CA ASN A 65 13.63 -16.57 10.01
C ASN A 65 15.13 -16.20 10.00
N GLU A 66 15.46 -14.91 9.87
CA GLU A 66 16.84 -14.44 9.93
C GLU A 66 17.36 -14.45 11.36
N GLU A 67 18.64 -14.80 11.52
CA GLU A 67 19.30 -14.73 12.81
C GLU A 67 19.69 -13.30 13.14
N HIS A 68 19.06 -12.75 14.19
CA HIS A 68 19.32 -11.39 14.61
C HIS A 68 20.26 -11.35 15.82
N VAL A 69 21.52 -11.03 15.57
CA VAL A 69 22.53 -10.83 16.63
C VAL A 69 22.33 -9.46 17.30
N GLU A 70 22.41 -9.42 18.62
CA GLU A 70 22.32 -8.18 19.40
C GLU A 70 23.45 -7.20 19.05
N ARG A 71 23.12 -5.91 18.90
CA ARG A 71 24.14 -4.87 18.71
C ARG A 71 24.77 -4.52 20.06
N GLY A 72 25.75 -5.29 20.49
CA GLY A 72 26.45 -5.10 21.78
C GLY A 72 26.85 -6.40 22.48
N GLN A 73 26.23 -7.52 22.13
CA GLN A 73 26.68 -8.86 22.48
C GLN A 73 27.35 -9.54 21.29
N VAL A 74 28.49 -9.02 20.84
CA VAL A 74 29.46 -9.91 20.21
C VAL A 74 30.08 -10.72 21.35
N GLN A 75 29.37 -11.76 21.79
CA GLN A 75 29.95 -12.75 22.70
C GLN A 75 31.04 -13.48 21.92
N VAL A 76 32.29 -13.13 22.22
CA VAL A 76 33.45 -13.85 21.70
C VAL A 76 33.33 -15.31 22.18
N ILE A 77 33.29 -16.24 21.22
CA ILE A 77 33.07 -17.69 21.40
C ILE A 77 34.00 -18.33 22.47
N GLY A 78 35.09 -17.66 22.87
CA GLY A 78 36.07 -18.16 23.84
C GLY A 78 35.73 -18.03 25.33
N GLY A 79 34.62 -17.38 25.72
CA GLY A 79 34.34 -17.04 27.13
C GLY A 79 33.35 -17.93 27.90
N GLY A 80 32.70 -18.91 27.25
CA GLY A 80 31.62 -19.68 27.88
C GLY A 80 30.37 -18.85 28.17
N ALA A 81 30.09 -17.85 27.35
CA ALA A 81 28.90 -17.03 27.47
C ALA A 81 27.70 -17.77 26.82
N GLY A 82 26.57 -17.79 27.52
CA GLY A 82 25.35 -18.41 27.01
C GLY A 82 24.75 -17.53 25.91
N ILE A 83 24.80 -18.02 24.68
CA ILE A 83 23.93 -17.53 23.62
C ILE A 83 22.52 -17.93 24.06
N SER A 84 21.58 -16.99 24.19
CA SER A 84 20.21 -17.41 24.46
C SER A 84 19.70 -18.13 23.22
N ASP A 85 19.44 -19.43 23.32
CA ASP A 85 19.00 -20.30 22.22
C ASP A 85 17.70 -19.84 21.55
N LEU A 86 17.02 -18.81 22.10
CA LEU A 86 15.78 -18.23 21.58
C LEU A 86 15.95 -16.87 20.86
N ALA A 87 17.11 -16.18 20.97
CA ALA A 87 17.33 -14.85 20.40
C ALA A 87 17.13 -14.64 18.87
N PRO A 88 17.24 -15.64 17.97
CA PRO A 88 17.14 -15.37 16.53
C PRO A 88 15.71 -14.97 16.10
N HIS A 89 14.68 -15.43 16.82
CA HIS A 89 13.30 -15.38 16.32
C HIS A 89 12.49 -14.27 17.00
N ARG A 90 12.29 -13.13 16.32
CA ARG A 90 11.54 -12.00 16.89
C ARG A 90 10.79 -11.18 15.85
N CYS A 91 9.73 -10.49 16.29
CA CYS A 91 9.06 -9.48 15.46
C CYS A 91 9.93 -8.22 15.26
N PRO A 92 9.76 -7.49 14.15
CA PRO A 92 10.24 -6.11 14.03
C PRO A 92 9.69 -5.21 15.15
N HIS A 93 10.53 -4.34 15.72
CA HIS A 93 10.16 -3.45 16.84
C HIS A 93 10.55 -1.99 16.64
N GLN A 94 9.62 -1.07 16.98
CA GLN A 94 9.80 0.37 16.76
C GLN A 94 10.86 1.02 17.66
N SER A 95 10.93 0.65 18.95
CA SER A 95 11.93 1.23 19.87
C SER A 95 13.34 0.68 19.64
N GLY A 96 13.49 -0.35 18.80
CA GLY A 96 14.69 -1.18 18.72
C GLY A 96 15.08 -1.87 20.04
N GLN A 97 14.19 -1.90 21.03
CA GLN A 97 14.37 -2.72 22.24
C GLN A 97 13.92 -4.15 21.96
N GLU A 98 14.71 -5.08 22.46
CA GLU A 98 14.67 -6.51 22.14
C GLU A 98 13.61 -7.28 22.96
N THR A 99 13.07 -6.63 24.01
CA THR A 99 11.95 -7.12 24.82
C THR A 99 10.84 -6.06 24.79
N GLY A 100 9.77 -6.31 24.04
CA GLY A 100 8.65 -5.37 23.97
C GLY A 100 7.61 -5.71 22.92
N ASN A 101 6.41 -5.14 23.11
CA ASN A 101 5.32 -5.17 22.15
C ASN A 101 5.40 -3.95 21.22
N SER A 102 5.43 -4.15 19.91
CA SER A 102 5.34 -3.08 18.90
C SER A 102 3.88 -2.67 18.72
N ALA A 103 3.24 -2.13 19.76
CA ALA A 103 1.80 -1.86 19.73
C ALA A 103 1.40 -0.57 19.00
N ALA A 104 2.34 0.20 18.46
CA ALA A 104 2.01 1.40 17.69
C ALA A 104 2.01 1.09 16.20
N ALA A 105 0.93 1.45 15.50
CA ALA A 105 0.85 1.44 14.04
C ALA A 105 2.06 2.16 13.45
N VAL A 106 2.66 1.56 12.41
CA VAL A 106 4.00 1.89 11.94
C VAL A 106 3.99 2.95 10.81
N THR A 107 2.83 3.31 10.29
CA THR A 107 2.66 4.24 9.14
C THR A 107 1.70 5.38 9.51
N PRO A 108 1.65 6.51 8.74
CA PRO A 108 0.92 7.70 9.16
C PRO A 108 -0.50 7.34 9.56
N GLN A 109 -0.97 7.86 10.69
CA GLN A 109 -2.37 7.68 11.07
C GLN A 109 -3.27 8.04 9.88
N LEU A 110 -4.36 7.30 9.70
CA LEU A 110 -5.40 7.34 8.65
C LEU A 110 -5.87 8.72 8.14
N ALA A 111 -5.34 9.82 8.69
CA ALA A 111 -5.59 11.21 8.33
C ALA A 111 -5.02 11.64 6.96
N LEU A 112 -4.27 10.79 6.24
CA LEU A 112 -3.83 11.09 4.87
C LEU A 112 -4.85 10.55 3.85
N ASN A 113 -5.58 11.44 3.19
CA ASN A 113 -6.42 11.07 2.05
C ASN A 113 -5.56 11.01 0.77
N CYS A 114 -5.42 9.82 0.18
CA CYS A 114 -4.71 9.63 -1.09
C CYS A 114 -5.43 10.27 -2.28
N ASN A 115 -6.75 10.46 -2.20
CA ASN A 115 -7.53 11.03 -3.31
C ASN A 115 -7.18 12.49 -3.60
N ASP A 116 -6.67 13.21 -2.60
CA ASP A 116 -6.22 14.59 -2.75
C ASP A 116 -4.93 14.72 -3.58
N GLY A 117 -4.18 13.64 -3.74
CA GLY A 117 -2.92 13.64 -4.46
C GLY A 117 -3.09 13.47 -5.98
N PRO A 118 -2.04 13.75 -6.77
CA PRO A 118 -2.10 13.62 -8.24
C PRO A 118 -2.54 12.23 -8.70
N GLY A 119 -3.63 12.19 -9.47
CA GLY A 119 -4.19 10.93 -9.97
C GLY A 119 -4.90 10.08 -8.93
N GLY A 120 -5.28 10.69 -7.79
CA GLY A 120 -5.90 10.03 -6.65
C GLY A 120 -4.95 9.05 -5.97
N ARG A 121 -3.71 9.49 -5.75
CA ARG A 121 -2.62 8.68 -5.19
C ARG A 121 -1.94 9.42 -4.05
N CYS A 122 -1.54 8.67 -3.03
CA CYS A 122 -0.57 9.13 -2.05
C CYS A 122 0.82 9.19 -2.70
N VAL A 123 1.47 10.35 -2.62
CA VAL A 123 2.79 10.59 -3.24
C VAL A 123 3.85 10.85 -2.17
N PRO A 124 4.94 10.07 -2.12
CA PRO A 124 6.06 10.39 -1.24
C PRO A 124 6.79 11.64 -1.74
N ALA A 125 7.09 12.55 -0.82
CA ALA A 125 7.95 13.70 -1.05
C ALA A 125 8.79 14.00 0.19
N GLU A 126 10.02 14.46 0.01
CA GLU A 126 10.87 14.88 1.13
C GLU A 126 10.20 16.03 1.90
N GLY A 127 10.06 15.89 3.23
CA GLY A 127 9.41 16.88 4.08
C GLY A 127 7.90 17.03 3.87
N GLY A 128 7.25 16.07 3.17
CA GLY A 128 5.82 16.11 2.85
C GLY A 128 5.44 17.21 1.85
N GLY A 129 6.41 17.73 1.08
CA GLY A 129 6.17 18.77 0.08
C GLY A 129 5.14 18.36 -0.97
N GLY A 130 4.39 19.32 -1.54
CA GLY A 130 3.45 19.09 -2.65
C GLY A 130 1.97 19.33 -2.34
N GLY A 131 1.60 19.47 -1.07
CA GLY A 131 0.22 19.78 -0.66
C GLY A 131 -0.57 18.54 -0.23
N ALA A 132 -1.90 18.57 -0.37
CA ALA A 132 -2.76 17.46 0.03
C ALA A 132 -2.47 16.20 -0.79
N GLY A 133 -2.54 15.02 -0.14
CA GLY A 133 -2.17 13.73 -0.74
C GLY A 133 -0.66 13.46 -0.85
N TYR A 134 0.19 14.39 -0.42
CA TYR A 134 1.63 14.15 -0.26
C TYR A 134 1.96 13.80 1.19
N TYR A 135 2.96 12.95 1.39
CA TYR A 135 3.47 12.58 2.70
C TYR A 135 4.99 12.53 2.72
N ASP A 136 5.57 12.67 3.90
CA ASP A 136 7.02 12.64 4.06
C ASP A 136 7.56 11.21 3.86
N ILE A 137 8.47 11.04 2.90
CA ILE A 137 9.15 9.74 2.68
C ILE A 137 9.91 9.27 3.94
N ALA A 138 10.30 10.20 4.83
CA ALA A 138 10.88 9.90 6.13
C ALA A 138 10.03 8.93 6.97
N GLN A 139 8.71 8.89 6.77
CA GLN A 139 7.83 7.94 7.46
C GLN A 139 8.13 6.47 7.12
N TRP A 140 8.77 6.21 5.97
CA TRP A 140 9.29 4.89 5.59
C TRP A 140 10.75 4.75 5.99
N THR A 141 11.59 5.74 5.64
CA THR A 141 13.06 5.62 5.76
C THR A 141 13.59 5.77 7.16
N ASP A 142 12.91 6.52 8.04
CA ASP A 142 13.33 6.72 9.42
C ASP A 142 12.65 5.72 10.37
N ASN A 143 11.73 4.90 9.83
CA ASN A 143 11.01 3.92 10.59
C ASN A 143 11.78 2.60 10.68
N ARG A 144 12.13 2.23 11.92
CA ARG A 144 12.91 1.01 12.19
C ARG A 144 12.23 -0.28 11.73
N VAL A 145 10.91 -0.36 11.80
CA VAL A 145 10.17 -1.57 11.38
C VAL A 145 10.16 -1.68 9.87
N TRP A 146 9.90 -0.59 9.15
CA TRP A 146 9.96 -0.60 7.68
C TRP A 146 11.37 -0.91 7.16
N ASN A 147 12.39 -0.33 7.78
CA ASN A 147 13.78 -0.64 7.51
C ASN A 147 14.11 -2.12 7.80
N ALA A 148 13.61 -2.67 8.91
CA ALA A 148 13.79 -4.08 9.26
C ALA A 148 13.15 -5.02 8.24
N LEU A 149 11.98 -4.65 7.72
CA LEU A 149 11.29 -5.39 6.65
C LEU A 149 11.87 -5.13 5.26
N ASN A 150 12.86 -4.24 5.13
CA ASN A 150 13.38 -3.76 3.85
C ASN A 150 12.24 -3.36 2.88
N PHE A 151 11.20 -2.72 3.43
CA PHE A 151 10.00 -2.33 2.70
C PHE A 151 9.84 -0.81 2.77
N GLN A 152 9.70 -0.20 1.60
CA GLN A 152 9.52 1.23 1.46
C GLN A 152 8.69 1.53 0.22
N GLN A 153 7.88 2.59 0.28
CA GLN A 153 7.02 2.99 -0.80
C GLN A 153 7.53 4.29 -1.42
N GLU A 154 8.40 4.15 -2.42
CA GLU A 154 9.03 5.27 -3.16
C GLU A 154 8.15 5.80 -4.30
N GLN A 155 7.11 5.06 -4.69
CA GLN A 155 6.22 5.41 -5.80
C GLN A 155 4.82 5.79 -5.32
N ALA A 156 4.16 6.62 -6.12
CA ALA A 156 2.76 7.00 -5.92
C ALA A 156 1.85 5.78 -5.91
N HIS A 157 0.98 5.69 -4.91
CA HIS A 157 0.19 4.49 -4.59
C HIS A 157 -1.23 4.83 -4.17
N TYR A 158 -2.14 3.85 -4.23
CA TYR A 158 -3.56 4.03 -3.94
C TYR A 158 -3.95 3.68 -2.49
N PHE A 159 -3.12 2.89 -1.81
CA PHE A 159 -3.45 2.33 -0.51
C PHE A 159 -2.47 2.77 0.57
N HIS A 160 -3.01 3.18 1.70
CA HIS A 160 -2.25 3.32 2.92
C HIS A 160 -1.92 1.94 3.49
N TYR A 161 -0.64 1.60 3.65
CA TYR A 161 -0.22 0.34 4.26
C TYR A 161 0.07 0.51 5.74
N ASN A 162 -0.29 -0.48 6.54
CA ASN A 162 0.07 -0.56 7.96
C ASN A 162 0.67 -1.92 8.29
N PHE A 163 1.55 -1.94 9.27
CA PHE A 163 2.11 -3.17 9.80
C PHE A 163 2.09 -3.09 11.32
N VAL A 164 1.55 -4.13 11.94
CA VAL A 164 1.49 -4.27 13.40
C VAL A 164 2.14 -5.59 13.75
N ALA A 165 3.00 -5.60 14.76
CA ALA A 165 3.59 -6.83 15.24
C ALA A 165 3.72 -6.83 16.76
N SER A 166 3.47 -7.97 17.38
CA SER A 166 3.56 -8.15 18.81
C SER A 166 4.23 -9.48 19.13
N ASN A 167 5.10 -9.49 20.14
CA ASN A 167 5.64 -10.73 20.66
C ASN A 167 4.71 -11.22 21.78
N THR A 168 4.30 -12.49 21.75
CA THR A 168 3.51 -13.06 22.85
C THR A 168 4.45 -13.40 24.01
N GLY A 169 4.59 -12.51 25.00
CA GLY A 169 5.37 -12.75 26.23
C GLY A 169 6.68 -11.94 26.34
N THR A 170 7.55 -12.31 27.30
CA THR A 170 8.80 -11.60 27.65
C THR A 170 9.97 -11.87 26.69
N GLY A 171 9.71 -11.87 25.39
CA GLY A 171 10.77 -11.93 24.39
C GLY A 171 11.02 -13.32 23.82
N PHE A 172 11.19 -13.30 22.50
CA PHE A 172 11.78 -14.33 21.66
C PHE A 172 10.96 -15.58 21.36
N GLY A 173 11.08 -16.06 20.13
CA GLY A 173 10.52 -17.32 19.66
C GLY A 173 9.00 -17.34 19.47
N ALA A 174 8.27 -16.23 19.64
CA ALA A 174 6.84 -16.16 19.33
C ALA A 174 6.44 -14.73 18.90
N CYS A 175 6.05 -14.59 17.64
CA CYS A 175 5.73 -13.34 16.96
C CYS A 175 4.36 -13.41 16.29
N GLN A 176 3.47 -12.47 16.58
CA GLN A 176 2.24 -12.25 15.84
C GLN A 176 2.39 -10.96 15.02
N PHE A 177 2.00 -10.98 13.76
CA PHE A 177 2.08 -9.81 12.90
C PHE A 177 0.91 -9.73 11.94
N THR A 178 0.57 -8.51 11.55
CA THR A 178 -0.56 -8.18 10.70
C THR A 178 -0.12 -7.10 9.72
N ALA A 179 -0.18 -7.44 8.43
CA ALA A 179 -0.02 -6.49 7.33
C ALA A 179 -1.40 -6.05 6.86
N GLN A 180 -1.61 -4.74 6.75
CA GLN A 180 -2.88 -4.14 6.39
C GLN A 180 -2.71 -3.13 5.25
N ALA A 181 -3.74 -2.96 4.43
CA ALA A 181 -3.85 -1.91 3.44
C ALA A 181 -5.25 -1.32 3.46
N PHE A 182 -5.35 0.01 3.42
CA PHE A 182 -6.59 0.77 3.47
C PHE A 182 -6.59 1.74 2.28
N GLY A 183 -7.65 1.73 1.49
CA GLY A 183 -7.78 2.66 0.36
C GLY A 183 -9.22 3.08 0.17
N ASP A 184 -9.45 4.39 0.14
CA ASP A 184 -10.71 4.98 -0.26
C ASP A 184 -10.68 5.13 -1.79
N LEU A 185 -11.38 4.26 -2.52
CA LEU A 185 -11.31 4.20 -3.98
C LEU A 185 -12.27 5.17 -4.67
N ASP A 186 -13.19 5.79 -3.92
CA ASP A 186 -14.23 6.67 -4.44
C ASP A 186 -14.61 7.90 -3.64
N ASP A 187 -13.81 8.22 -2.64
CA ASP A 187 -13.81 9.45 -1.85
C ASP A 187 -15.06 9.61 -0.98
N ASP A 188 -15.58 8.49 -0.46
CA ASP A 188 -16.76 8.46 0.41
C ASP A 188 -16.45 8.25 1.90
N LEU A 189 -15.15 8.21 2.26
CA LEU A 189 -14.61 7.96 3.61
C LEU A 189 -14.81 6.53 4.12
N THR A 190 -15.28 5.64 3.27
CA THR A 190 -15.24 4.20 3.50
C THR A 190 -13.98 3.63 2.84
N TYR A 191 -13.44 2.56 3.42
CA TYR A 191 -12.13 2.04 3.03
C TYR A 191 -12.23 0.60 2.59
N SER A 192 -11.78 0.34 1.36
CA SER A 192 -11.39 -1.00 0.92
C SER A 192 -10.22 -1.47 1.78
N THR A 193 -10.46 -2.48 2.61
CA THR A 193 -9.49 -2.96 3.60
C THR A 193 -9.00 -4.34 3.23
N TYR A 194 -7.69 -4.53 3.31
CA TYR A 194 -7.03 -5.79 3.06
C TYR A 194 -6.15 -6.11 4.26
N GLU A 195 -6.26 -7.32 4.78
CA GLU A 195 -5.51 -7.74 5.95
C GLU A 195 -4.94 -9.14 5.76
N ARG A 196 -3.67 -9.32 6.12
CA ARG A 196 -3.06 -10.64 6.21
C ARG A 196 -2.29 -10.74 7.52
N SER A 197 -2.70 -11.70 8.35
CA SER A 197 -2.12 -11.94 9.66
C SER A 197 -1.31 -13.23 9.67
N GLY A 198 -0.22 -13.20 10.43
CA GLY A 198 0.70 -14.31 10.61
C GLY A 198 1.08 -14.50 12.07
N ALA A 199 1.39 -15.74 12.43
CA ALA A 199 2.05 -16.08 13.68
C ALA A 199 3.24 -16.98 13.39
N ALA A 200 4.37 -16.68 14.01
CA ALA A 200 5.61 -17.41 13.88
C ALA A 200 6.15 -17.76 15.25
N ASP A 201 6.73 -18.94 15.39
CA ASP A 201 7.48 -19.34 16.57
C ASP A 201 8.84 -19.92 16.20
N GLN A 202 9.62 -20.43 17.16
CA GLN A 202 10.95 -21.03 16.91
C GLN A 202 11.00 -22.08 15.77
N ASN A 203 9.87 -22.65 15.35
CA ASN A 203 9.78 -23.59 14.23
C ASN A 203 9.48 -22.92 12.87
N GLY A 204 9.37 -21.59 12.83
CA GLY A 204 9.02 -20.80 11.66
C GLY A 204 7.60 -20.21 11.72
N VAL A 205 7.09 -19.75 10.58
CA VAL A 205 5.74 -19.18 10.46
C VAL A 205 4.70 -20.30 10.46
N ASN A 206 3.99 -20.46 11.57
CA ASN A 206 3.10 -21.60 11.83
C ASN A 206 1.61 -21.30 11.63
N ALA A 207 1.25 -20.03 11.49
CA ALA A 207 -0.07 -19.63 11.03
C ALA A 207 0.07 -18.51 10.03
N ALA A 208 -0.39 -18.72 8.80
CA ALA A 208 -0.67 -17.64 7.87
C ALA A 208 -2.18 -17.63 7.67
N ALA A 209 -2.87 -16.64 8.24
CA ALA A 209 -4.25 -16.40 7.87
C ALA A 209 -4.28 -16.06 6.37
N GLY A 210 -5.31 -16.54 5.68
CA GLY A 210 -5.57 -16.11 4.31
C GLY A 210 -5.73 -14.59 4.23
N LEU A 211 -5.63 -14.04 3.02
CA LEU A 211 -5.93 -12.63 2.81
C LEU A 211 -7.40 -12.38 3.14
N TYR A 212 -7.65 -11.61 4.20
CA TYR A 212 -8.95 -11.06 4.53
C TYR A 212 -9.15 -9.78 3.70
N ILE A 213 -10.33 -9.65 3.10
CA ILE A 213 -10.70 -8.51 2.27
C ILE A 213 -12.06 -8.04 2.75
N ASP A 214 -12.14 -6.76 3.08
CA ASP A 214 -13.38 -6.06 3.36
C ASP A 214 -13.60 -4.99 2.30
N GLN A 215 -14.82 -4.93 1.77
CA GLN A 215 -15.24 -3.93 0.78
C GLN A 215 -14.28 -3.78 -0.42
N GLU A 216 -13.91 -4.89 -1.08
CA GLU A 216 -12.83 -4.95 -2.12
C GLU A 216 -12.89 -3.84 -3.18
N VAL A 217 -14.09 -3.49 -3.64
CA VAL A 217 -14.33 -2.60 -4.78
C VAL A 217 -15.45 -1.65 -4.44
N GLU A 218 -15.29 -0.87 -3.38
CA GLU A 218 -16.18 0.28 -3.17
C GLU A 218 -16.39 1.09 -4.43
#